data_AF-A0A9C8LXA2-F1
#
_entry.id   AF-A0A9C8LXA2-F1
#
_cell.length_a   1.000
_cell.length_b   1.000
_cell.length_c   1.000
_cell.angle_alpha   90.00
_cell.angle_beta   90.00
_cell.angle_gamma   90.00
#
_symmetry.space_group_name_H-M   'P 1'
#
loop_
_entity.id
_entity.type
_entity.pdbx_description
1 polymer ?
#
loop_
_entity_poly.entity_id
_entity_poly.type
_entity_poly.pdbx_seq_one_letter_code
_entity_poly.pdbx_strand_id
1 'polypeptide(L)'
;NKKEFKKPSHSITAYRILQNEKVLEKKNDDGETGAGIRLLELLRKRNIENILVIVFRWYGGIHLGSDRFRHILSVGEASLPED
;
A
#
# COMPACT_ATOMS: atom_id res chain seq x y z
N ASN A 1 -17.22 14.09 -22.59
CA ASN A 1 -17.67 13.42 -21.35
C ASN A 1 -16.50 12.87 -20.58
N LYS A 2 -16.01 13.58 -19.55
CA LYS A 2 -15.09 12.99 -18.57
C LYS A 2 -15.92 12.04 -17.70
N LYS A 3 -15.59 10.75 -17.70
CA LYS A 3 -16.15 9.81 -16.73
C LYS A 3 -15.59 10.20 -15.36
N GLU A 4 -16.45 10.69 -14.46
CA GLU A 4 -16.06 10.92 -13.07
C GLU A 4 -15.96 9.56 -12.37
N PHE A 5 -14.73 9.16 -12.03
CA PHE A 5 -14.50 8.00 -11.19
C PHE A 5 -14.77 8.38 -9.74
N LYS A 6 -15.47 7.51 -9.00
CA LYS A 6 -15.62 7.65 -7.56
C LYS A 6 -14.23 7.76 -6.93
N LYS A 7 -14.00 8.75 -6.06
CA LYS A 7 -12.74 8.86 -5.33
C LYS A 7 -12.55 7.63 -4.43
N PRO A 8 -11.32 7.13 -4.27
CA PRO A 8 -11.04 6.06 -3.31
C PRO A 8 -11.38 6.53 -1.90
N SER A 9 -11.80 5.58 -1.07
CA SER A 9 -12.03 5.82 0.35
C SER A 9 -10.72 6.00 1.10
N HIS A 10 -9.68 5.27 0.68
CA HIS A 10 -8.33 5.33 1.26
C HIS A 10 -7.27 5.17 0.16
N SER A 11 -6.15 5.88 0.30
CA SER A 11 -4.96 5.86 -0.55
C SER A 11 -3.75 5.51 0.31
N ILE A 12 -3.53 4.22 0.53
CA ILE A 12 -2.52 3.72 1.47
C ILE A 12 -1.17 3.74 0.75
N THR A 13 -0.12 4.26 1.40
CA THR A 13 1.21 4.35 0.80
C THR A 13 2.28 3.71 1.68
N ALA A 14 3.27 3.08 1.07
CA ALA A 14 4.52 2.68 1.73
C ALA A 14 5.68 2.74 0.74
N TYR A 15 6.86 3.16 1.22
CA TYR A 15 8.06 3.16 0.39
C TYR A 15 9.33 2.94 1.22
N ARG A 16 10.36 2.44 0.54
CA ARG A 16 11.74 2.31 1.01
C ARG A 16 12.64 2.95 -0.05
N ILE A 17 13.49 3.91 0.31
CA ILE A 17 14.40 4.60 -0.62
C ILE A 17 15.82 4.52 -0.06
N LEU A 18 16.77 4.07 -0.88
CA LEU A 18 18.19 4.06 -0.52
C LEU A 18 18.79 5.44 -0.77
N GLN A 19 19.28 6.08 0.28
CA GLN A 19 19.93 7.39 0.24
C GLN A 19 21.18 7.39 1.10
N ASN A 20 22.35 7.68 0.53
CA ASN A 20 23.63 7.73 1.24
C ASN A 20 23.89 6.48 2.11
N GLU A 21 23.74 5.29 1.51
CA GLU A 21 23.91 3.98 2.18
C GLU A 21 22.92 3.70 3.33
N LYS A 22 21.87 4.53 3.48
CA LYS A 22 20.80 4.34 4.46
C LYS A 22 19.46 4.19 3.77
N VAL A 23 18.66 3.26 4.25
CA VAL A 23 17.30 3.06 3.75
C VAL A 23 16.35 3.95 4.54
N LEU A 24 15.77 4.95 3.87
CA LEU A 24 14.70 5.77 4.41
C LEU A 24 13.35 5.11 4.12
N GLU A 25 12.53 4.98 5.15
CA GLU A 25 11.26 4.26 5.08
C GLU A 25 10.12 5.13 5.59
N LYS A 26 9.00 5.13 4.88
CA LYS A 26 7.79 5.84 5.33
C LYS A 26 6.53 5.12 4.87
N LYS A 27 5.45 5.38 5.59
CA LYS A 27 4.11 4.88 5.33
C LYS A 27 3.05 5.92 5.61
N ASN A 28 1.88 5.77 5.01
CA ASN A 28 0.66 6.48 5.35
C ASN A 28 -0.53 5.52 5.22
N ASP A 29 -1.37 5.51 6.24
CA ASP A 29 -2.56 4.66 6.29
C ASP A 29 -3.76 5.31 5.57
N ASP A 30 -3.78 6.65 5.43
CA ASP A 30 -4.90 7.42 4.85
C ASP A 30 -6.28 7.00 5.40
N GLY A 31 -6.40 6.89 6.73
CA GLY A 31 -7.63 6.44 7.40
C GLY A 31 -7.84 4.92 7.45
N GLU A 32 -7.08 4.15 6.68
CA GLU A 32 -7.07 2.68 6.75
C GLU A 32 -6.08 2.20 7.84
N THR A 33 -6.44 2.38 9.10
CA THR A 33 -5.54 2.14 10.24
C THR A 33 -4.87 0.78 10.17
N GLY A 34 -3.53 0.79 10.21
CA GLY A 34 -2.67 -0.38 10.21
C GLY A 34 -2.32 -0.93 8.82
N ALA A 35 -2.84 -0.38 7.73
CA ALA A 35 -2.54 -0.89 6.38
C ALA A 35 -1.16 -0.47 5.86
N GLY A 36 -0.75 0.78 6.09
CA GLY A 36 0.53 1.27 5.60
C GLY A 36 1.72 0.55 6.23
N ILE A 37 1.63 0.14 7.50
CA ILE A 37 2.72 -0.62 8.15
C ILE A 37 2.84 -2.01 7.56
N ARG A 38 1.72 -2.63 7.20
CA ARG A 38 1.71 -3.95 6.56
C ARG A 38 2.33 -3.91 5.16
N LEU A 39 2.05 -2.88 4.38
CA LEU A 39 2.72 -2.67 3.09
C LEU A 39 4.22 -2.40 3.25
N LEU A 40 4.62 -1.63 4.27
CA LEU A 40 6.05 -1.41 4.54
C LEU A 40 6.75 -2.71 4.96
N GLU A 41 6.13 -3.53 5.82
CA GLU A 41 6.63 -4.85 6.20
C GLU A 41 6.74 -5.80 5.00
N LEU A 42 5.81 -5.73 4.05
CA LEU A 42 5.90 -6.48 2.79
C LEU A 42 7.16 -6.08 2.01
N LEU A 43 7.41 -4.79 1.81
CA LEU A 43 8.61 -4.30 1.12
C LEU A 43 9.90 -4.71 1.84
N ARG A 44 9.92 -4.66 3.18
CA ARG A 44 11.05 -5.14 4.00
C ARG A 44 11.30 -6.63 3.80
N LYS A 45 10.25 -7.46 3.86
CA LYS A 45 10.35 -8.91 3.70
C LYS A 45 10.84 -9.33 2.32
N ARG A 46 10.45 -8.60 1.28
CA ARG A 46 10.91 -8.83 -0.09
C ARG A 46 12.25 -8.15 -0.40
N ASN A 47 12.85 -7.44 0.57
CA ASN A 47 14.05 -6.63 0.41
C ASN A 47 13.99 -5.65 -0.78
N ILE A 48 12.83 -5.06 -1.02
CA ILE A 48 12.60 -4.13 -2.14
C ILE A 48 12.87 -2.70 -1.71
N GLU A 49 13.67 -1.99 -2.49
CA GLU A 49 14.08 -0.61 -2.26
C GLU A 49 13.89 0.22 -3.54
N ASN A 50 13.83 1.54 -3.37
CA ASN A 50 13.59 2.53 -4.43
C ASN A 50 12.23 2.36 -5.14
N ILE A 51 11.23 1.84 -4.42
CA ILE A 51 9.86 1.68 -4.90
C ILE A 51 8.87 2.33 -3.92
N LEU A 52 7.89 3.04 -4.48
CA LEU A 52 6.70 3.54 -3.80
C LEU A 52 5.50 2.69 -4.19
N VAL A 53 4.89 2.05 -3.21
CA VAL A 53 3.61 1.33 -3.38
C VAL A 53 2.47 2.22 -2.92
N ILE A 54 1.43 2.29 -3.75
CA ILE A 54 0.16 2.96 -3.44
C ILE A 54 -0.97 1.97 -3.67
N VAL A 55 -1.75 1.68 -2.63
CA VAL A 55 -2.95 0.85 -2.72
C VAL A 55 -4.17 1.73 -2.48
N PHE A 56 -5.00 1.86 -3.51
CA PHE A 56 -6.28 2.53 -3.41
C PHE A 56 -7.38 1.54 -3.01
N ARG A 57 -8.16 1.89 -1.98
CA ARG A 57 -9.30 1.11 -1.53
C ARG A 57 -10.59 1.93 -1.66
N TRP A 58 -11.61 1.34 -2.25
CA TRP A 58 -12.97 1.89 -2.29
C TRP A 58 -13.88 1.13 -1.32
N TYR A 59 -14.65 1.85 -0.51
CA TYR A 59 -15.72 1.24 0.28
C TYR A 59 -16.85 0.76 -0.63
N GLY A 60 -17.10 -0.55 -0.57
CA GLY A 60 -18.12 -1.26 -1.37
C GLY A 60 -19.46 -1.46 -0.67
N GLY A 61 -19.67 -0.88 0.52
CA GLY A 61 -20.93 -1.02 1.27
C GLY A 61 -20.91 -2.05 2.41
N ILE A 62 -19.81 -2.81 2.58
CA ILE A 62 -19.66 -3.82 3.63
C ILE A 62 -18.33 -3.60 4.38
N HIS A 63 -18.37 -3.66 5.71
CA HIS A 63 -17.17 -3.64 6.55
C HIS A 63 -16.48 -5.01 6.54
N LEU A 64 -15.34 -5.10 5.86
CA LEU A 64 -14.56 -6.33 5.73
C LEU A 64 -13.79 -6.76 7.00
N GLY A 65 -13.86 -6.01 8.11
CA GLY A 65 -13.07 -6.31 9.30
C GLY A 65 -11.58 -6.48 8.97
N SER A 66 -10.91 -7.47 9.57
CA SER A 66 -9.50 -7.78 9.33
C SER A 66 -9.19 -8.25 7.91
N ASP A 67 -10.15 -8.82 7.18
CA ASP A 67 -9.93 -9.43 5.86
C ASP A 67 -9.48 -8.41 4.81
N ARG A 68 -9.80 -7.14 5.02
CA ARG A 68 -9.28 -6.03 4.20
C ARG A 68 -7.76 -6.08 4.04
N PHE A 69 -7.03 -6.50 5.09
CA PHE A 69 -5.57 -6.54 5.05
C PHE A 69 -5.05 -7.60 4.09
N ARG A 70 -5.74 -8.75 3.98
CA ARG A 70 -5.40 -9.79 3.02
C ARG A 70 -5.49 -9.26 1.59
N HIS A 71 -6.56 -8.52 1.29
CA HIS A 71 -6.71 -7.89 -0.03
C HIS A 71 -5.64 -6.82 -0.29
N ILE A 72 -5.43 -5.90 0.65
CA ILE A 72 -4.43 -4.83 0.52
C ILE A 72 -3.04 -5.41 0.27
N LEU A 73 -2.64 -6.42 1.05
CA LEU A 73 -1.34 -7.08 0.89
C LEU A 73 -1.25 -7.85 -0.42
N SER A 74 -2.29 -8.58 -0.80
CA SER A 74 -2.30 -9.36 -2.05
C SER A 74 -2.13 -8.48 -3.29
N VAL A 75 -2.83 -7.33 -3.37
CA VAL A 75 -2.65 -6.42 -4.53
C VAL A 75 -1.32 -5.69 -4.46
N GLY A 76 -0.88 -5.34 -3.25
CA GLY A 76 0.42 -4.70 -3.03
C GLY A 76 1.54 -5.62 -3.53
N GLU A 77 1.53 -6.88 -3.12
CA GLU A 77 2.52 -7.89 -3.52
C GLU A 77 2.50 -8.18 -5.02
N ALA A 78 1.31 -8.34 -5.62
CA ALA A 78 1.17 -8.56 -7.06
C ALA A 78 1.65 -7.38 -7.92
N SER A 79 1.81 -6.18 -7.34
CA SER A 79 2.32 -5.00 -8.05
C SER A 79 3.85 -4.88 -8.03
N LEU A 80 4.52 -5.70 -7.22
CA LEU A 80 5.97 -5.65 -7.07
C LEU A 80 6.67 -6.33 -8.26
N PRO A 81 7.92 -5.94 -8.56
CA PRO A 81 8.73 -6.65 -9.55
C PRO A 81 8.87 -8.13 -9.15
N GLU A 82 8.89 -9.00 -10.16
CA GLU A 82 9.39 -10.37 -9.98
C GLU A 82 10.91 -10.32 -9.83
N ASP A 83 11.47 -11.28 -9.08
CA ASP A 83 12.92 -11.42 -8.87
C ASP A 83 13.64 -11.87 -10.15
#